data_AF-A0A2V9AEG4-F1
#
_entry.id   AF-A0A2V9AEG4-F1
#
_cell.length_a   1.000
_cell.length_b   1.000
_cell.length_c   1.000
_cell.angle_alpha   90.00
_cell.angle_beta   90.00
_cell.angle_gamma   90.00
#
_symmetry.space_group_name_H-M   'P 1'
#
loop_
_entity.id
_entity.type
_entity.pdbx_description
1 polymer ?
#
loop_
_entity_poly.entity_id
_entity_poly.type
_entity_poly.pdbx_seq_one_letter_code
_entity_poly.pdbx_strand_id
1 'polypeptide(L)'
;MGTLNEREAETFQLFLNGEQLWSWPNGTIQLGQSFPDLAIVNRLVISGLLDQNYQPTEQGRSALQSWLKSREPRSLPPSDLLPSPAQ
;
A
#
# COMPACT_ATOMS: atom_id res chain seq x y z
N MET A 1 0.79 -12.00 10.80
CA MET A 1 1.27 -10.88 9.95
C MET A 1 0.12 -10.48 9.06
N GLY A 2 -0.40 -9.25 9.20
CA GLY A 2 -1.57 -8.80 8.44
C GLY A 2 -1.17 -8.45 7.02
N THR A 3 -1.75 -9.10 6.03
CA THR A 3 -1.59 -8.77 4.62
C THR A 3 -2.48 -7.56 4.30
N LEU A 4 -1.91 -6.52 3.70
CA LEU A 4 -2.68 -5.37 3.18
C LEU A 4 -3.62 -5.84 2.07
N ASN A 5 -4.83 -5.27 2.00
CA ASN A 5 -5.63 -5.34 0.79
C ASN A 5 -5.23 -4.24 -0.21
N GLU A 6 -5.84 -4.23 -1.40
CA GLU A 6 -5.52 -3.26 -2.44
C GLU A 6 -5.72 -1.81 -2.03
N ARG A 7 -6.90 -1.48 -1.50
CA ARG A 7 -7.20 -0.12 -1.09
C ARG A 7 -6.32 0.34 0.07
N GLU A 8 -5.96 -0.57 0.99
CA GLU A 8 -5.03 -0.28 2.09
C GLU A 8 -3.62 0.00 1.59
N ALA A 9 -3.14 -0.78 0.61
CA ALA A 9 -1.82 -0.57 0.02
C ALA A 9 -1.76 0.75 -0.75
N GLU A 10 -2.79 1.06 -1.56
CA GLU A 10 -2.93 2.34 -2.27
C GLU A 10 -2.95 3.52 -1.29
N THR A 11 -3.77 3.41 -0.23
CA THR A 11 -3.86 4.42 0.82
C THR A 11 -2.53 4.65 1.50
N PHE A 12 -1.85 3.57 1.89
CA PHE A 12 -0.55 3.65 2.54
C PHE A 12 0.50 4.31 1.63
N GLN A 13 0.42 4.05 0.33
CA GLN A 13 1.33 4.64 -0.65
C GLN A 13 1.11 6.14 -0.82
N LEU A 14 -0.12 6.66 -0.69
CA LEU A 14 -0.38 8.10 -0.65
C LEU A 14 0.35 8.78 0.52
N PHE A 15 0.29 8.20 1.72
CA PHE A 15 1.02 8.70 2.89
C PHE A 15 2.55 8.64 2.70
N LEU A 16 3.08 7.60 2.04
CA LEU A 16 4.50 7.53 1.70
C LEU A 16 4.92 8.61 0.69
N ASN A 17 4.04 8.99 -0.24
CA ASN A 17 4.28 10.04 -1.22
C ASN A 17 4.17 11.45 -0.62
N GLY A 18 3.88 11.56 0.69
CA GLY A 18 3.80 12.83 1.41
C GLY A 18 2.40 13.47 1.40
N GLU A 19 1.37 12.76 0.94
CA GLU A 19 0.00 13.24 1.10
C GLU A 19 -0.40 13.22 2.58
N GLN A 20 -1.00 14.32 3.04
CA GLN A 20 -1.42 14.50 4.43
C GLN A 20 -2.93 14.71 4.53
N LEU A 21 -3.51 14.25 5.63
CA LEU A 21 -4.89 14.55 5.98
C LEU A 21 -4.99 16.03 6.37
N TRP A 22 -5.90 16.76 5.74
CA TRP A 22 -6.19 18.13 6.10
C TRP A 22 -7.18 18.14 7.28
N SER A 23 -6.73 18.67 8.41
CA SER A 23 -7.61 18.97 9.54
C SER A 23 -8.12 20.38 9.39
N TRP A 24 -9.44 20.53 9.26
CA TRP A 24 -10.07 21.83 9.37
C TRP A 24 -10.02 22.34 10.82
N PRO A 25 -10.09 23.68 11.04
CA PRO A 25 -10.07 24.28 12.38
C PRO A 25 -11.20 23.81 13.31
N ASN A 26 -12.29 23.28 12.73
CA ASN A 26 -13.44 22.73 13.46
C ASN A 26 -13.24 21.26 13.88
N GLY A 27 -12.04 20.70 13.73
CA GLY A 27 -11.73 19.30 14.04
C GLY A 27 -12.28 18.30 13.02
N THR A 28 -12.87 18.78 11.93
CA THR A 28 -13.30 17.91 10.83
C THR A 28 -12.09 17.56 9.98
N ILE A 29 -11.80 16.28 9.84
CA ILE A 29 -10.86 15.80 8.83
C ILE A 29 -11.64 15.70 7.52
N GLN A 30 -11.32 16.51 6.52
CA GLN A 30 -11.81 16.26 5.15
C GLN A 30 -10.71 15.59 4.35
N LEU A 31 -11.09 14.44 3.82
CA LEU A 31 -10.43 13.77 2.74
C LEU A 31 -10.63 14.62 1.49
N GLY A 32 -9.56 14.97 0.76
CA GLY A 32 -9.73 15.47 -0.61
C GLY A 32 -10.57 14.49 -1.42
N GLN A 33 -11.24 14.91 -2.50
CA GLN A 33 -12.11 14.02 -3.29
C GLN A 33 -11.45 12.70 -3.75
N SER A 34 -10.11 12.67 -3.79
CA SER A 34 -9.30 11.50 -4.17
C SER A 34 -8.73 10.70 -2.99
N PHE A 35 -8.99 11.12 -1.74
CA PHE A 35 -8.41 10.48 -0.56
C PHE A 35 -9.24 9.27 -0.11
N PRO A 36 -8.59 8.18 0.32
CA PRO A 36 -9.24 6.94 0.73
C PRO A 36 -10.10 7.08 1.98
N ASP A 37 -11.12 6.22 2.06
CA ASP A 37 -12.08 6.10 3.16
C ASP A 37 -11.40 6.16 4.55
N LEU A 38 -11.92 7.00 5.45
CA LEU A 38 -11.45 7.17 6.83
C LEU A 38 -11.39 5.83 7.59
N ALA A 39 -12.27 4.88 7.25
CA ALA A 39 -12.23 3.53 7.82
C ALA A 39 -10.92 2.80 7.47
N ILE A 40 -10.37 3.00 6.27
CA ILE A 40 -9.11 2.41 5.82
C ILE A 40 -7.95 3.05 6.58
N VAL A 41 -7.93 4.37 6.69
CA VAL A 41 -6.91 5.10 7.46
C VAL A 41 -6.90 4.64 8.92
N ASN A 42 -8.07 4.58 9.57
CA ASN A 42 -8.19 4.08 10.94
C ASN A 42 -7.71 2.65 11.06
N ARG A 43 -8.03 1.78 10.09
CA ARG A 43 -7.54 0.40 10.09
C ARG A 43 -6.02 0.33 10.02
N LEU A 44 -5.38 1.17 9.22
CA LEU A 44 -3.91 1.25 9.12
C LEU A 44 -3.28 1.73 10.44
N VAL A 45 -3.90 2.69 11.13
CA VAL A 45 -3.45 3.17 12.45
C VAL A 45 -3.63 2.10 13.52
N ILE A 46 -4.81 1.49 13.62
CA ILE A 46 -5.10 0.40 14.58
C ILE A 46 -4.18 -0.80 14.34
N SER A 47 -3.80 -1.05 13.09
CA SER A 47 -2.88 -2.14 12.72
C SER A 47 -1.40 -1.79 12.94
N GLY A 48 -1.08 -0.58 13.41
CA GLY A 48 0.29 -0.11 13.66
C GLY A 48 1.10 0.18 12.39
N LEU A 49 0.45 0.22 11.22
CA LEU A 49 1.09 0.51 9.95
C LEU A 49 1.29 2.03 9.79
N LEU A 50 0.32 2.81 10.23
CA LEU A 50 0.46 4.25 10.47
C LEU A 50 0.57 4.51 11.98
N ASP A 51 1.27 5.58 12.35
CA ASP A 51 1.26 6.06 13.74
C ASP A 51 0.06 6.97 14.03
N GLN A 52 -0.04 7.47 15.27
CA GLN A 52 -1.11 8.37 15.71
C GLN A 52 -1.11 9.74 14.98
N ASN A 53 0.00 10.09 14.33
CA ASN A 53 0.16 11.29 13.51
C ASN A 53 0.02 10.99 12.02
N TYR A 54 -0.50 9.80 11.67
CA TYR A 54 -0.66 9.30 10.30
C TYR A 54 0.66 9.20 9.53
N GLN A 55 1.79 9.01 10.22
CA GLN A 55 3.09 8.80 9.62
C GLN A 55 3.31 7.30 9.31
N PRO A 56 3.90 6.96 8.14
CA PRO A 56 4.26 5.58 7.79
C PRO A 56 5.27 4.98 8.77
N THR A 57 4.90 3.88 9.44
CA THR A 57 5.82 3.13 10.32
C THR A 57 6.71 2.18 9.51
N GLU A 58 7.79 1.69 10.13
CA GLU A 58 8.66 0.67 9.52
C GLU A 58 7.91 -0.64 9.23
N GLN A 59 6.98 -1.01 10.12
CA GLN A 59 6.09 -2.16 9.93
C GLN A 59 5.18 -1.95 8.71
N GLY A 60 4.60 -0.76 8.56
CA GLY A 60 3.79 -0.40 7.40
C GLY A 60 4.55 -0.48 6.08
N ARG A 61 5.79 0.04 6.05
CA ARG A 61 6.69 -0.07 4.87
C ARG A 61 6.98 -1.52 4.51
N SER A 62 7.28 -2.35 5.51
CA SER A 62 7.53 -3.78 5.32
C SER A 62 6.29 -4.51 4.80
N ALA A 63 5.11 -4.19 5.35
CA ALA A 63 3.84 -4.76 4.90
C ALA A 63 3.53 -4.39 3.45
N LEU A 64 3.74 -3.11 3.05
CA LEU A 64 3.58 -2.68 1.67
C LEU A 64 4.57 -3.40 0.74
N GLN A 65 5.83 -3.53 1.14
CA GLN A 65 6.84 -4.24 0.35
C GLN A 65 6.47 -5.72 0.15
N SER A 66 6.00 -6.41 1.19
CA SER A 66 5.53 -7.79 1.08
C SER A 66 4.32 -7.91 0.15
N TRP A 67 3.39 -6.96 0.23
CA TRP A 67 2.22 -6.91 -0.64
C TRP A 67 2.61 -6.69 -2.10
N LEU A 68 3.51 -5.74 -2.38
CA LEU A 68 4.04 -5.50 -3.73
C LEU A 68 4.69 -6.75 -4.31
N LYS A 69 5.58 -7.40 -3.55
CA LYS A 69 6.23 -8.66 -3.95
C LYS A 69 5.25 -9.78 -4.25
N SER A 70 4.12 -9.85 -3.53
CA SER A 70 3.09 -10.85 -3.78
C SER A 70 2.29 -10.61 -5.06
N ARG A 71 2.29 -9.36 -5.55
CA ARG A 71 1.58 -8.91 -6.75
C ARG A 71 2.50 -8.67 -7.94
N GLU A 72 3.82 -8.73 -7.75
CA GLU A 72 4.74 -8.81 -8.87
C GLU A 72 4.30 -10.00 -9.75
N PRO A 73 4.01 -9.78 -11.04
CA PRO A 73 3.75 -10.87 -11.94
C PRO A 73 4.97 -11.76 -11.86
N ARG A 74 4.77 -12.98 -11.34
CA ARG A 74 5.81 -13.99 -11.22
C ARG A 74 6.40 -14.10 -12.61
N SER A 75 7.60 -13.55 -12.81
CA SER A 75 8.33 -13.69 -14.06
C SER A 75 8.43 -15.19 -14.29
N LEU A 76 7.54 -15.72 -15.13
CA LEU A 76 7.66 -17.07 -15.61
C LEU A 76 9.07 -17.14 -16.20
N PRO A 77 9.87 -18.17 -15.86
CA PRO A 77 11.13 -18.34 -16.54
C PRO A 77 10.82 -18.33 -18.04
N PRO A 78 11.57 -17.58 -18.87
CA PRO A 78 11.35 -17.62 -20.31
C PRO A 78 11.42 -19.08 -20.73
N SER A 79 10.28 -19.65 -21.12
CA SER A 79 10.19 -21.03 -21.63
C SER A 79 10.64 -21.12 -23.10
N ASP A 80 11.29 -20.07 -23.61
CA ASP A 80 11.88 -19.96 -24.94
C ASP A 80 13.29 -20.58 -25.06
N LEU A 81 13.57 -21.61 -24.27
CA LEU A 81 14.68 -22.53 -24.54
C LEU A 81 14.12 -23.90 -24.96
N LEU A 82 13.22 -23.90 -25.95
CA LEU A 82 13.06 -25.08 -26.80
C LEU A 82 14.21 -25.06 -27.81
N PRO A 83 15.16 -26.02 -27.78
CA PRO A 83 16.07 -26.19 -28.90
C PRO A 83 15.24 -26.55 -30.13
N SER A 84 15.33 -25.75 -31.18
CA SER A 84 14.80 -26.08 -32.50
C SER A 84 15.26 -27.50 -32.89
N PRO A 85 14.36 -28.44 -33.23
CA PRO A 85 14.79 -29.69 -33.82
C PRO A 85 15.43 -29.36 -35.17
N ALA A 86 16.68 -29.77 -35.35
CA ALA A 86 17.37 -29.70 -36.63
C ALA A 86 16.57 -30.47 -37.69
N GLN A 87 16.32 -29.83 -38.84
CA GLN A 87 16.03 -30.50 -40.10
C GLN A 87 16.98 -29.97 -41.17
#